data_AF-A0A957T6G7-F1
#
_entry.id   AF-A0A957T6G7-F1
#
_cell.length_a   1.000
_cell.length_b   1.000
_cell.length_c   1.000
_cell.angle_alpha   90.00
_cell.angle_beta   90.00
_cell.angle_gamma   90.00
#
_symmetry.space_group_name_H-M   'P 1'
#
loop_
_entity.id
_entity.type
_entity.pdbx_description
1 polymer ?
#
loop_
_entity_poly.entity_id
_entity_poly.type
_entity_poly.pdbx_seq_one_letter_code
_entity_poly.pdbx_strand_id
1 'polypeptide(L)'
;LHSRAAHWLARRGNVYAAVQHLLAARDLDAACTLVADTAHEIMLQDPYQARRLLNLLPTAQLMRQPRLILERCRLTFLFDEGDLEQYVAQADTALSAMPVSDAEYPRLQAEYLVYRGAALFRRQSYADMAETLAQALTSVHLLDDFMAASLYFLHMHMSFAQGRETEAIKMGEQALSTHTRARFGAGVVSLQREMVKWAMRRGNIAEANRRLQEMYGDRAYDGSMSLREYALTYLYAAENSYWQDDLATARDYQQAMLSLAQTLQDDQLICMGQFLAWAYADDLHKHEDAWLALTAFSPVFVARSLRAQAIDVAIRSLVAMGFPDKAWQLALELGLLSETPHPQQSERVLTAYSLACLSRGEDLEALTSLLEDALAHRRQTGHRVGELQLLAIMAWQQLQLRGELAATAVLVEAHKLAQQTGYVRVLRDIPVLAPLLERVRALGDGDGDTLGETVSLTDQEQQVLTLLDADHTYPEIAEKLVISINTVRTHMRNLYRKLGVHRRAQALDAARANGLLSKR
;
A
#
# COMPACT_ATOMS: atom_id res chain seq x y z
N LEU A 1 -44.47 17.13 -27.38
CA LEU A 1 -44.14 18.19 -26.39
C LEU A 1 -42.78 17.93 -25.74
N HIS A 2 -42.56 16.73 -25.19
CA HIS A 2 -41.28 16.31 -24.59
C HIS A 2 -40.05 16.55 -25.50
N SER A 3 -40.07 16.17 -26.78
CA SER A 3 -38.93 16.42 -27.69
C SER A 3 -38.61 17.91 -27.87
N ARG A 4 -39.63 18.79 -27.94
CA ARG A 4 -39.41 20.25 -28.03
C ARG A 4 -38.83 20.81 -26.73
N ALA A 5 -39.32 20.34 -25.58
CA ALA A 5 -38.78 20.70 -24.28
C ALA A 5 -37.31 20.27 -24.15
N ALA A 6 -36.99 19.05 -24.59
CA ALA A 6 -35.62 18.54 -24.58
C ALA A 6 -34.66 19.42 -25.39
N HIS A 7 -35.00 19.78 -26.62
CA HIS A 7 -34.16 20.65 -27.45
C HIS A 7 -33.98 22.05 -26.83
N TRP A 8 -35.03 22.60 -26.22
CA TRP A 8 -34.95 23.89 -25.56
C TRP A 8 -34.04 23.84 -24.31
N LEU A 9 -34.15 22.78 -23.51
CA LEU A 9 -33.33 22.55 -22.32
C LEU A 9 -31.85 22.29 -22.67
N ALA A 10 -31.59 21.47 -23.68
CA ALA A 10 -30.24 21.15 -24.15
C ALA A 10 -29.48 22.43 -24.59
N ARG A 11 -30.14 23.32 -25.34
CA ARG A 11 -29.56 24.62 -25.76
C ARG A 11 -29.22 25.55 -24.60
N ARG A 12 -29.80 25.33 -23.42
CA ARG A 12 -29.53 26.11 -22.20
C ARG A 12 -28.56 25.40 -21.25
N GLY A 13 -27.93 24.31 -21.69
CA GLY A 13 -26.99 23.54 -20.88
C GLY A 13 -27.64 22.63 -19.84
N ASN A 14 -28.98 22.54 -19.77
CA ASN A 14 -29.66 21.62 -18.86
C ASN A 14 -29.82 20.24 -19.50
N VAL A 15 -28.69 19.56 -19.69
CA VAL A 15 -28.59 18.27 -20.37
C VAL A 15 -29.36 17.19 -19.62
N TYR A 16 -29.28 17.17 -18.29
CA TYR A 16 -29.94 16.15 -17.47
C TYR A 16 -31.47 16.15 -17.68
N ALA A 17 -32.11 17.32 -17.57
CA ALA A 17 -33.54 17.43 -17.82
C ALA A 17 -33.89 17.16 -19.29
N ALA A 18 -33.04 17.58 -20.23
CA ALA A 18 -33.24 17.29 -21.65
C ALA A 18 -33.30 15.79 -21.93
N VAL A 19 -32.37 15.01 -21.37
CA VAL A 19 -32.34 13.54 -21.50
C VAL A 19 -33.59 12.91 -20.88
N GLN A 20 -34.02 13.34 -19.68
CA GLN A 20 -35.26 12.85 -19.08
C GLN A 20 -36.48 13.08 -19.99
N HIS A 21 -36.56 14.24 -20.65
CA HIS A 21 -37.63 14.50 -21.62
C HIS A 21 -37.51 13.64 -22.88
N LEU A 22 -36.31 13.37 -23.40
CA LEU A 22 -36.12 12.45 -24.55
C LEU A 22 -36.54 11.01 -24.22
N LEU A 23 -36.17 10.53 -23.02
CA LEU A 23 -36.60 9.22 -22.53
C LEU A 23 -38.13 9.15 -22.36
N ALA A 24 -38.75 10.20 -21.81
CA ALA A 24 -40.21 10.29 -21.72
C ALA A 24 -40.89 10.35 -23.10
N ALA A 25 -40.21 10.88 -24.12
CA ALA A 25 -40.65 10.85 -25.51
C ALA A 25 -40.41 9.51 -26.21
N ARG A 26 -39.75 8.55 -25.55
CA ARG A 26 -39.26 7.28 -26.11
C ARG A 26 -38.27 7.45 -27.27
N ASP A 27 -37.60 8.59 -27.33
CA ASP A 27 -36.57 8.90 -28.32
C ASP A 27 -35.19 8.52 -27.75
N LEU A 28 -34.92 7.21 -27.76
CA LEU A 28 -33.72 6.64 -27.13
C LEU A 28 -32.44 7.00 -27.89
N ASP A 29 -32.50 7.05 -29.23
CA ASP A 29 -31.33 7.36 -30.05
C ASP A 29 -30.88 8.80 -29.82
N ALA A 30 -31.80 9.77 -29.82
CA ALA A 30 -31.47 11.15 -29.51
C ALA A 30 -30.95 11.33 -28.08
N ALA A 31 -31.49 10.57 -27.11
CA ALA A 31 -30.99 10.58 -25.75
C ALA A 31 -29.53 10.06 -25.68
N CYS A 32 -29.25 8.93 -26.33
CA CYS A 32 -27.91 8.34 -26.40
C CYS A 32 -26.90 9.30 -27.06
N THR A 33 -27.25 9.90 -28.20
CA THR A 33 -26.39 10.86 -28.90
C THR A 33 -26.10 12.08 -28.01
N LEU A 34 -27.13 12.67 -27.40
CA LEU A 34 -26.95 13.83 -26.53
C LEU A 34 -26.02 13.51 -25.35
N VAL A 35 -26.16 12.35 -24.72
CA VAL A 35 -25.26 11.92 -23.65
C VAL A 35 -23.85 11.68 -24.17
N ALA A 36 -23.69 10.99 -25.30
CA ALA A 36 -22.38 10.72 -25.88
C ALA A 36 -21.60 12.00 -26.25
N ASP A 37 -22.31 13.07 -26.62
CA ASP A 37 -21.71 14.34 -27.01
C ASP A 37 -21.38 15.26 -25.83
N THR A 38 -22.03 15.07 -24.68
CA THR A 38 -21.92 16.01 -23.55
C THR A 38 -21.32 15.41 -22.28
N ALA A 39 -21.32 14.07 -22.14
CA ALA A 39 -20.89 13.40 -20.92
C ALA A 39 -19.44 13.73 -20.54
N HIS A 40 -18.55 13.86 -21.52
CA HIS A 40 -17.14 14.19 -21.29
C HIS A 40 -16.95 15.58 -20.67
N GLU A 41 -17.55 16.62 -21.27
CA GLU A 41 -17.44 18.00 -20.75
C GLU A 41 -18.06 18.12 -19.37
N ILE A 42 -19.22 17.48 -19.15
CA ILE A 42 -19.86 17.41 -17.83
C ILE A 42 -18.95 16.67 -16.85
N MET A 43 -18.27 15.60 -17.26
CA MET A 43 -17.37 14.83 -16.38
C MET A 43 -16.18 15.68 -15.91
N LEU A 44 -15.59 16.51 -16.76
CA LEU A 44 -14.49 17.40 -16.36
C LEU A 44 -14.91 18.43 -15.31
N GLN A 45 -16.19 18.81 -15.28
CA GLN A 45 -16.73 19.81 -14.34
C GLN A 45 -17.37 19.18 -13.09
N ASP A 46 -18.22 18.18 -13.28
CA ASP A 46 -18.94 17.43 -12.25
C ASP A 46 -19.05 15.94 -12.67
N PRO A 47 -18.07 15.11 -12.26
CA PRO A 47 -18.08 13.66 -12.50
C PRO A 47 -19.34 12.96 -11.98
N TYR A 48 -19.94 13.44 -10.88
CA TYR A 48 -21.12 12.83 -10.29
C TYR A 48 -22.37 13.12 -11.13
N GLN A 49 -22.47 14.32 -11.71
CA GLN A 49 -23.52 14.64 -12.67
C GLN A 49 -23.38 13.80 -13.94
N ALA A 50 -22.16 13.61 -14.48
CA ALA A 50 -21.92 12.72 -15.62
C ALA A 50 -22.34 11.28 -15.30
N ARG A 51 -22.01 10.77 -14.10
CA ARG A 51 -22.46 9.46 -13.62
C ARG A 51 -23.98 9.34 -13.57
N ARG A 52 -24.66 10.33 -13.00
CA ARG A 52 -26.14 10.36 -12.95
C ARG A 52 -26.76 10.38 -14.34
N LEU A 53 -26.17 11.14 -15.27
CA LEU A 53 -26.63 11.25 -16.65
C LEU A 53 -26.53 9.90 -17.37
N LEU A 54 -25.39 9.23 -17.28
CA LEU A 54 -25.17 7.94 -17.94
C LEU A 54 -26.08 6.84 -17.36
N ASN A 55 -26.42 6.92 -16.07
CA ASN A 55 -27.36 6.01 -15.41
C ASN A 55 -28.83 6.21 -15.79
N LEU A 56 -29.19 7.30 -16.48
CA LEU A 56 -30.54 7.46 -17.05
C LEU A 56 -30.78 6.56 -18.26
N LEU A 57 -29.71 6.20 -18.99
CA LEU A 57 -29.83 5.39 -20.20
C LEU A 57 -30.00 3.90 -19.86
N PRO A 58 -30.88 3.16 -20.57
CA PRO A 58 -30.98 1.71 -20.42
C PRO A 58 -29.65 1.02 -20.77
N THR A 59 -29.20 0.09 -19.93
CA THR A 59 -27.92 -0.64 -20.11
C THR A 59 -27.80 -1.27 -21.50
N ALA A 60 -28.89 -1.87 -22.02
CA ALA A 60 -28.89 -2.49 -23.34
C ALA A 60 -28.60 -1.52 -24.50
N GLN A 61 -28.93 -0.24 -24.36
CA GLN A 61 -28.63 0.78 -25.37
C GLN A 61 -27.22 1.35 -25.21
N LEU A 62 -26.78 1.52 -23.96
CA LEU A 62 -25.40 1.90 -23.64
C LEU A 62 -24.41 0.93 -24.30
N MET A 63 -24.68 -0.37 -24.23
CA MET A 63 -23.81 -1.42 -24.77
C MET A 63 -23.81 -1.56 -26.30
N ARG A 64 -24.55 -0.73 -27.03
CA ARG A 64 -24.56 -0.75 -28.50
C ARG A 64 -23.63 0.27 -29.13
N GLN A 65 -23.24 1.31 -28.40
CA GLN A 65 -22.47 2.43 -28.95
C GLN A 65 -21.08 2.47 -28.28
N PRO A 66 -19.98 2.23 -29.03
CA PRO A 66 -18.63 2.23 -28.47
C PRO A 66 -18.30 3.45 -27.61
N ARG A 67 -18.71 4.66 -28.04
CA ARG A 67 -18.55 5.91 -27.27
C ARG A 67 -19.16 5.82 -25.87
N LEU A 68 -20.40 5.36 -25.76
CA LEU A 68 -21.09 5.28 -24.47
C LEU A 68 -20.50 4.17 -23.58
N ILE A 69 -20.04 3.06 -24.16
CA ILE A 69 -19.32 2.01 -23.42
C ILE A 69 -18.03 2.56 -22.84
N LEU A 70 -17.25 3.31 -23.64
CA LEU A 70 -15.99 3.91 -23.16
C LEU A 70 -16.24 5.00 -22.10
N GLU A 71 -17.31 5.79 -22.21
CA GLU A 71 -17.72 6.71 -21.13
C GLU A 71 -18.13 5.96 -19.85
N ARG A 72 -18.76 4.78 -19.99
CA ARG A 72 -19.03 3.90 -18.85
C ARG A 72 -17.73 3.40 -18.23
N CYS A 73 -16.77 2.95 -19.03
CA CYS A 73 -15.43 2.57 -18.56
C CYS A 73 -14.77 3.73 -17.81
N ARG A 74 -14.85 4.96 -18.34
CA ARG A 74 -14.31 6.17 -17.72
C ARG A 74 -14.79 6.39 -16.30
N LEU A 75 -16.11 6.45 -16.13
CA LEU A 75 -16.71 6.72 -14.83
C LEU A 75 -16.49 5.55 -13.87
N THR A 76 -16.56 4.32 -14.38
CA THR A 76 -16.27 3.10 -13.61
C THR A 76 -14.84 3.14 -13.08
N PHE A 77 -13.86 3.54 -13.91
CA PHE A 77 -12.46 3.74 -13.51
C PHE A 77 -12.31 4.86 -12.48
N LEU A 78 -12.85 6.04 -12.75
CA LEU A 78 -12.72 7.23 -11.91
C LEU A 78 -13.30 7.05 -10.49
N PHE A 79 -14.43 6.37 -10.37
CA PHE A 79 -15.09 6.14 -9.08
C PHE A 79 -14.61 4.87 -8.36
N ASP A 80 -13.73 4.08 -8.98
CA ASP A 80 -13.33 2.76 -8.49
C ASP A 80 -14.51 1.83 -8.15
N GLU A 81 -15.60 1.95 -8.91
CA GLU A 81 -16.84 1.18 -8.75
C GLU A 81 -16.99 0.16 -9.90
N GLY A 82 -17.93 -0.79 -9.76
CA GLY A 82 -18.41 -1.65 -10.84
C GLY A 82 -17.41 -2.61 -11.47
N ASP A 83 -17.89 -3.36 -12.47
CA ASP A 83 -17.11 -4.33 -13.23
C ASP A 83 -16.52 -3.68 -14.50
N LEU A 84 -15.35 -3.05 -14.34
CA LEU A 84 -14.62 -2.44 -15.46
C LEU A 84 -14.23 -3.46 -16.52
N GLU A 85 -13.97 -4.71 -16.14
CA GLU A 85 -13.51 -5.76 -17.04
C GLU A 85 -14.63 -6.17 -18.00
N GLN A 86 -15.85 -6.29 -17.47
CA GLN A 86 -17.04 -6.53 -18.27
C GLN A 86 -17.24 -5.43 -19.32
N TYR A 87 -17.13 -4.16 -18.94
CA TYR A 87 -17.31 -3.05 -19.88
C TYR A 87 -16.19 -2.96 -20.91
N VAL A 88 -14.94 -3.25 -20.51
CA VAL A 88 -13.80 -3.33 -21.43
C VAL A 88 -13.99 -4.46 -22.46
N ALA A 89 -14.44 -5.64 -22.04
CA ALA A 89 -14.73 -6.75 -22.95
C ALA A 89 -15.87 -6.42 -23.93
N GLN A 90 -16.88 -5.67 -23.48
CA GLN A 90 -17.95 -5.18 -24.34
C GLN A 90 -17.44 -4.12 -25.32
N ALA A 91 -16.55 -3.22 -24.90
CA ALA A 91 -15.92 -2.24 -25.76
C ALA A 91 -15.09 -2.91 -26.86
N ASP A 92 -14.32 -3.94 -26.52
CA ASP A 92 -13.53 -4.74 -27.47
C ASP A 92 -14.41 -5.36 -28.56
N THR A 93 -15.54 -5.94 -28.15
CA THR A 93 -16.53 -6.54 -29.06
C THR A 93 -17.13 -5.48 -29.98
N ALA A 94 -17.53 -4.33 -29.43
CA ALA A 94 -18.16 -3.26 -30.18
C ALA A 94 -17.21 -2.58 -31.17
N LEU A 95 -15.94 -2.38 -30.77
CA LEU A 95 -14.89 -1.83 -31.64
C LEU A 95 -14.49 -2.80 -32.75
N SER A 96 -14.42 -4.10 -32.45
CA SER A 96 -14.14 -5.12 -33.47
C SER A 96 -15.21 -5.19 -34.57
N ALA A 97 -16.45 -4.81 -34.25
CA ALA A 97 -17.55 -4.72 -35.21
C ALA A 97 -17.56 -3.39 -36.00
N MET A 98 -16.76 -2.40 -35.58
CA MET A 98 -16.71 -1.09 -36.20
C MET A 98 -15.77 -1.10 -37.43
N PRO A 99 -16.15 -0.49 -38.57
CA PRO A 99 -15.27 -0.41 -39.71
C PRO A 99 -14.01 0.39 -39.38
N VAL A 100 -12.82 -0.13 -39.70
CA VAL A 100 -11.53 0.56 -39.48
C VAL A 100 -11.45 1.88 -40.27
N SER A 101 -12.24 2.03 -41.34
CA SER A 101 -12.36 3.26 -42.12
C SER A 101 -13.16 4.37 -41.41
N ASP A 102 -13.85 4.06 -40.32
CA ASP A 102 -14.61 5.03 -39.55
C ASP A 102 -13.67 6.07 -38.93
N ALA A 103 -14.02 7.35 -39.05
CA ALA A 103 -13.20 8.46 -38.59
C ALA A 103 -12.97 8.46 -37.07
N GLU A 104 -13.91 7.91 -36.29
CA GLU A 104 -13.76 7.83 -34.83
C GLU A 104 -12.96 6.61 -34.38
N TYR A 105 -12.80 5.58 -35.23
CA TYR A 105 -12.17 4.31 -34.85
C TYR A 105 -10.78 4.48 -34.22
N PRO A 106 -9.82 5.25 -34.80
CA PRO A 106 -8.49 5.38 -34.20
C PRO A 106 -8.50 5.99 -32.80
N ARG A 107 -9.37 6.98 -32.56
CA ARG A 107 -9.51 7.64 -31.25
C ARG A 107 -10.10 6.67 -30.23
N LEU A 108 -11.21 6.01 -30.57
CA LEU A 108 -11.89 5.09 -29.66
C LEU A 108 -11.03 3.86 -29.36
N GLN A 109 -10.24 3.39 -30.33
CA GLN A 109 -9.26 2.33 -30.13
C GLN A 109 -8.17 2.74 -29.13
N ALA A 110 -7.66 3.97 -29.23
CA ALA A 110 -6.67 4.50 -28.27
C ALA A 110 -7.26 4.59 -26.86
N GLU A 111 -8.48 5.13 -26.71
CA GLU A 111 -9.19 5.21 -25.42
C GLU A 111 -9.45 3.80 -24.82
N TYR A 112 -9.86 2.84 -25.66
CA TYR A 112 -10.04 1.45 -25.27
C TYR A 112 -8.76 0.84 -24.69
N LEU A 113 -7.60 1.04 -25.33
CA LEU A 113 -6.33 0.51 -24.83
C LEU A 113 -6.00 1.06 -23.43
N VAL A 114 -6.31 2.33 -23.15
CA VAL A 114 -6.16 2.91 -21.80
C VAL A 114 -7.02 2.17 -20.78
N TYR A 115 -8.31 1.92 -21.09
CA TYR A 115 -9.20 1.21 -20.15
C TYR A 115 -8.91 -0.28 -20.04
N ARG A 116 -8.41 -0.92 -21.10
CA ARG A 116 -7.87 -2.28 -21.03
C ARG A 116 -6.67 -2.32 -20.08
N GLY A 117 -5.78 -1.33 -20.17
CA GLY A 117 -4.72 -1.11 -19.18
C GLY A 117 -5.29 -0.94 -17.76
N ALA A 118 -6.31 -0.10 -17.58
CA ALA A 118 -6.95 0.11 -16.28
C ALA A 118 -7.61 -1.15 -15.70
N ALA A 119 -8.17 -2.03 -16.55
CA ALA A 119 -8.70 -3.32 -16.11
C ALA A 119 -7.57 -4.24 -15.62
N LEU A 120 -6.45 -4.32 -16.35
CA LEU A 120 -5.26 -5.07 -15.94
C LEU A 120 -4.64 -4.51 -14.66
N PHE A 121 -4.68 -3.19 -14.47
CA PHE A 121 -4.26 -2.52 -13.24
C PHE A 121 -5.03 -3.04 -12.03
N ARG A 122 -6.38 -3.13 -12.13
CA ARG A 122 -7.24 -3.62 -11.04
C ARG A 122 -6.95 -5.06 -10.66
N ARG A 123 -6.49 -5.87 -11.61
CA ARG A 123 -6.02 -7.26 -11.39
C ARG A 123 -4.57 -7.36 -10.92
N GLN A 124 -3.83 -6.25 -10.89
CA GLN A 124 -2.38 -6.21 -10.64
C GLN A 124 -1.56 -7.03 -11.66
N SER A 125 -2.09 -7.21 -12.87
CA SER A 125 -1.45 -7.93 -13.98
C SER A 125 -0.49 -7.01 -14.75
N TYR A 126 0.58 -6.55 -14.09
CA TYR A 126 1.51 -5.55 -14.64
C TYR A 126 2.33 -6.04 -15.85
N ALA A 127 2.48 -7.34 -16.04
CA ALA A 127 3.18 -7.91 -17.20
C ALA A 127 2.37 -7.69 -18.49
N ASP A 128 1.09 -8.09 -18.50
CA ASP A 128 0.18 -7.92 -19.64
C ASP A 128 -0.13 -6.44 -19.93
N MET A 129 -0.04 -5.62 -18.89
CA MET A 129 -0.23 -4.18 -18.99
C MET A 129 0.83 -3.50 -19.84
N ALA A 130 2.09 -3.98 -19.81
CA ALA A 130 3.21 -3.32 -20.49
C ALA A 130 3.02 -3.21 -22.00
N GLU A 131 2.59 -4.29 -22.64
CA GLU A 131 2.30 -4.29 -24.07
C GLU A 131 1.12 -3.37 -24.40
N THR A 132 0.04 -3.48 -23.62
CA THR A 132 -1.19 -2.69 -23.82
C THR A 132 -0.91 -1.18 -23.71
N LEU A 133 -0.18 -0.75 -22.69
CA LEU A 133 0.14 0.67 -22.49
C LEU A 133 1.18 1.18 -23.50
N ALA A 134 2.12 0.34 -23.94
CA ALA A 134 3.05 0.70 -25.01
C ALA A 134 2.30 0.98 -26.32
N GLN A 135 1.30 0.17 -26.67
CA GLN A 135 0.43 0.42 -27.83
C GLN A 135 -0.35 1.73 -27.66
N ALA A 136 -0.94 1.98 -26.49
CA ALA A 136 -1.66 3.23 -26.19
C ALA A 136 -0.76 4.46 -26.31
N LEU A 137 0.51 4.37 -25.89
CA LEU A 137 1.48 5.48 -26.01
C LEU A 137 1.78 5.87 -27.46
N THR A 138 1.78 4.92 -28.40
CA THR A 138 1.98 5.25 -29.83
C THR A 138 0.84 6.10 -30.41
N SER A 139 -0.34 6.02 -29.80
CA SER A 139 -1.57 6.71 -30.20
C SER A 139 -1.97 7.84 -29.23
N VAL A 140 -1.08 8.25 -28.32
CA VAL A 140 -1.37 9.29 -27.30
C VAL A 140 -1.81 10.63 -27.92
N HIS A 141 -1.35 10.94 -29.13
CA HIS A 141 -1.74 12.15 -29.86
C HIS A 141 -3.22 12.16 -30.31
N LEU A 142 -3.90 11.02 -30.25
CA LEU A 142 -5.33 10.88 -30.51
C LEU A 142 -6.18 11.04 -29.24
N LEU A 143 -5.56 11.05 -28.07
CA LEU A 143 -6.23 11.14 -26.77
C LEU A 143 -6.42 12.61 -26.36
N ASP A 144 -7.54 12.88 -25.70
CA ASP A 144 -7.68 14.13 -24.94
C ASP A 144 -6.70 14.18 -23.74
N ASP A 145 -6.51 15.36 -23.15
CA ASP A 145 -5.55 15.53 -22.05
C ASP A 145 -5.93 14.67 -20.82
N PHE A 146 -7.22 14.42 -20.55
CA PHE A 146 -7.62 13.57 -19.42
C PHE A 146 -7.21 12.11 -19.65
N MET A 147 -7.37 11.61 -20.88
CA MET A 147 -7.00 10.25 -21.27
C MET A 147 -5.49 10.06 -21.40
N ALA A 148 -4.78 11.05 -21.94
CA ALA A 148 -3.33 11.05 -21.92
C ALA A 148 -2.78 11.04 -20.48
N ALA A 149 -3.35 11.84 -19.57
CA ALA A 149 -2.97 11.82 -18.16
C ALA A 149 -3.26 10.48 -17.48
N SER A 150 -4.40 9.86 -17.79
CA SER A 150 -4.76 8.52 -17.29
C SER A 150 -3.81 7.44 -17.80
N LEU A 151 -3.38 7.52 -19.07
CA LEU A 151 -2.37 6.64 -19.64
C LEU A 151 -1.03 6.77 -18.90
N TYR A 152 -0.55 7.99 -18.70
CA TYR A 152 0.68 8.24 -17.96
C TYR A 152 0.59 7.79 -16.49
N PHE A 153 -0.58 7.97 -15.86
CA PHE A 153 -0.86 7.46 -14.50
C PHE A 153 -0.73 5.92 -14.43
N LEU A 154 -1.37 5.20 -15.36
CA LEU A 154 -1.27 3.73 -15.40
C LEU A 154 0.17 3.28 -15.65
N HIS A 155 0.88 3.98 -16.54
CA HIS A 155 2.28 3.68 -16.83
C HIS A 155 3.19 3.95 -15.63
N MET A 156 2.94 5.01 -14.87
CA MET A 156 3.65 5.30 -13.61
C MET A 156 3.51 4.11 -12.64
N HIS A 157 2.29 3.65 -12.38
CA HIS A 157 2.04 2.53 -11.46
C HIS A 157 2.72 1.23 -11.91
N MET A 158 2.64 0.91 -13.20
CA MET A 158 3.31 -0.25 -13.78
C MET A 158 4.83 -0.16 -13.66
N SER A 159 5.42 1.00 -14.00
CA SER A 159 6.86 1.22 -13.91
C SER A 159 7.35 1.08 -12.48
N PHE A 160 6.62 1.62 -11.49
CA PHE A 160 6.96 1.40 -10.08
C PHE A 160 6.87 -0.08 -9.68
N ALA A 161 5.80 -0.79 -10.07
CA ALA A 161 5.66 -2.22 -9.77
C ALA A 161 6.79 -3.07 -10.37
N GLN A 162 7.43 -2.62 -11.44
CA GLN A 162 8.57 -3.26 -12.09
C GLN A 162 9.93 -2.74 -11.60
N GLY A 163 9.98 -1.85 -10.61
CA GLY A 163 11.22 -1.25 -10.10
C GLY A 163 11.88 -0.22 -11.04
N ARG A 164 11.18 0.23 -12.09
CA ARG A 164 11.68 1.24 -13.05
C ARG A 164 11.40 2.65 -12.55
N GLU A 165 12.05 3.03 -11.45
CA GLU A 165 11.75 4.23 -10.68
C GLU A 165 11.84 5.54 -11.48
N THR A 166 12.97 5.78 -12.17
CA THR A 166 13.19 7.03 -12.92
C THR A 166 12.09 7.25 -13.97
N GLU A 167 11.67 6.18 -14.61
CA GLU A 167 10.60 6.21 -15.60
C GLU A 167 9.24 6.41 -14.95
N ALA A 168 8.98 5.76 -13.81
CA ALA A 168 7.74 5.93 -13.06
C ALA A 168 7.55 7.40 -12.64
N ILE A 169 8.58 8.03 -12.06
CA ILE A 169 8.55 9.44 -11.68
C ILE A 169 8.31 10.32 -12.91
N LYS A 170 9.03 10.06 -14.02
CA LYS A 170 8.83 10.81 -15.26
C LYS A 170 7.39 10.72 -15.77
N MET A 171 6.80 9.53 -15.76
CA MET A 171 5.40 9.36 -16.16
C MET A 171 4.43 10.03 -15.19
N GLY A 172 4.69 9.99 -13.88
CA GLY A 172 3.91 10.71 -12.88
C GLY A 172 3.91 12.22 -13.08
N GLU A 173 5.10 12.83 -13.27
CA GLU A 173 5.21 14.27 -13.54
C GLU A 173 4.55 14.66 -14.87
N GLN A 174 4.64 13.79 -15.89
CA GLN A 174 3.93 14.00 -17.16
C GLN A 174 2.41 13.95 -17.00
N ALA A 175 1.89 12.99 -16.21
CA ALA A 175 0.46 12.91 -15.87
C ALA A 175 -0.01 14.18 -15.15
N LEU A 176 0.80 14.71 -14.23
CA LEU A 176 0.50 15.89 -13.43
C LEU A 176 0.40 17.15 -14.28
N SER A 177 1.40 17.36 -15.13
CA SER A 177 1.43 18.46 -16.10
C SER A 177 0.21 18.40 -17.03
N THR A 178 -0.15 17.18 -17.46
CA THR A 178 -1.28 16.95 -18.36
C THR A 178 -2.63 17.23 -17.67
N HIS A 179 -2.85 16.74 -16.45
CA HIS A 179 -4.05 17.08 -15.68
C HIS A 179 -4.17 18.57 -15.36
N THR A 180 -3.04 19.24 -15.08
CA THR A 180 -3.00 20.69 -14.84
C THR A 180 -3.44 21.45 -16.09
N ARG A 181 -2.95 21.05 -17.28
CA ARG A 181 -3.33 21.64 -18.56
C ARG A 181 -4.80 21.37 -18.90
N ALA A 182 -5.32 20.19 -18.54
CA ALA A 182 -6.73 19.84 -18.65
C ALA A 182 -7.65 20.58 -17.64
N ARG A 183 -7.08 21.32 -16.68
CA ARG A 183 -7.81 21.94 -15.56
C ARG A 183 -8.63 20.95 -14.73
N PHE A 184 -8.15 19.71 -14.64
CA PHE A 184 -8.81 18.65 -13.88
C PHE A 184 -8.22 18.58 -12.46
N GLY A 185 -8.65 19.51 -11.60
CA GLY A 185 -8.09 19.69 -10.24
C GLY A 185 -8.15 18.43 -9.38
N ALA A 186 -9.25 17.69 -9.41
CA ALA A 186 -9.38 16.41 -8.70
C ALA A 186 -8.29 15.40 -9.10
N GLY A 187 -7.95 15.32 -10.40
CA GLY A 187 -6.89 14.42 -10.89
C GLY A 187 -5.50 14.87 -10.48
N VAL A 188 -5.22 16.18 -10.48
CA VAL A 188 -3.94 16.74 -9.99
C VAL A 188 -3.68 16.29 -8.55
N VAL A 189 -4.69 16.46 -7.69
CA VAL A 189 -4.60 16.14 -6.27
C VAL A 189 -4.48 14.64 -6.03
N SER A 190 -5.33 13.85 -6.71
CA SER A 190 -5.28 12.40 -6.60
C SER A 190 -3.92 11.84 -7.04
N LEU A 191 -3.34 12.38 -8.12
CA LEU A 191 -2.03 11.98 -8.60
C LEU A 191 -0.91 12.38 -7.63
N GLN A 192 -0.92 13.62 -7.11
CA GLN A 192 0.06 14.04 -6.11
C GLN A 192 0.06 13.12 -4.89
N ARG A 193 -1.13 12.70 -4.44
CA ARG A 193 -1.27 11.73 -3.35
C ARG A 193 -0.68 10.36 -3.70
N GLU A 194 -0.86 9.86 -4.92
CA GLU A 194 -0.17 8.64 -5.34
C GLU A 194 1.35 8.81 -5.35
N MET A 195 1.86 9.98 -5.74
CA MET A 195 3.30 10.27 -5.66
C MET A 195 3.80 10.31 -4.21
N VAL A 196 3.02 10.85 -3.27
CA VAL A 196 3.31 10.77 -1.82
C VAL A 196 3.39 9.31 -1.37
N LYS A 197 2.40 8.47 -1.71
CA LYS A 197 2.39 7.05 -1.36
C LYS A 197 3.62 6.32 -1.88
N TRP A 198 4.06 6.63 -3.10
CA TRP A 198 5.28 6.07 -3.67
C TRP A 198 6.56 6.59 -3.03
N ALA A 199 6.62 7.86 -2.63
CA ALA A 199 7.73 8.39 -1.83
C ALA A 199 7.81 7.70 -0.46
N MET A 200 6.66 7.50 0.18
CA MET A 200 6.57 6.76 1.44
C MET A 200 7.09 5.33 1.28
N ARG A 201 6.59 4.55 0.31
CA ARG A 201 7.02 3.16 0.07
C ARG A 201 8.53 3.02 -0.16
N ARG A 202 9.16 4.01 -0.79
CA ARG A 202 10.60 4.06 -1.04
C ARG A 202 11.43 4.43 0.19
N GLY A 203 10.81 4.80 1.31
CA GLY A 203 11.55 5.27 2.48
C GLY A 203 12.03 6.73 2.35
N ASN A 204 11.51 7.51 1.40
CA ASN A 204 11.95 8.89 1.18
C ASN A 204 11.00 9.89 1.87
N ILE A 205 11.21 10.06 3.17
CA ILE A 205 10.41 10.96 4.02
C ILE A 205 10.50 12.42 3.55
N ALA A 206 11.69 12.87 3.14
CA ALA A 206 11.89 14.25 2.70
C ALA A 206 10.99 14.58 1.50
N GLU A 207 10.93 13.67 0.52
CA GLU A 207 10.07 13.81 -0.64
C GLU A 207 8.58 13.73 -0.29
N ALA A 208 8.19 12.79 0.57
CA ALA A 208 6.81 12.66 1.02
C ALA A 208 6.33 13.94 1.74
N ASN A 209 7.13 14.44 2.68
CA ASN A 209 6.85 15.68 3.43
C ASN A 209 6.77 16.90 2.52
N ARG A 210 7.73 17.05 1.59
CA ARG A 210 7.74 18.17 0.64
C ARG A 210 6.47 18.20 -0.21
N ARG A 211 6.06 17.07 -0.78
CA ARG A 211 4.84 16.98 -1.60
C ARG A 211 3.58 17.24 -0.78
N LEU A 212 3.49 16.68 0.42
CA LEU A 212 2.38 16.97 1.34
C LEU A 212 2.29 18.47 1.65
N GLN A 213 3.41 19.13 1.94
CA GLN A 213 3.44 20.58 2.18
C GLN A 213 2.99 21.39 0.95
N GLU A 214 3.39 21.01 -0.26
CA GLU A 214 2.92 21.64 -1.50
C GLU A 214 1.40 21.52 -1.68
N MET A 215 0.79 20.44 -1.18
CA MET A 215 -0.66 20.23 -1.19
C MET A 215 -1.41 21.02 -0.12
N TYR A 216 -0.73 21.60 0.89
CA TYR A 216 -1.37 22.37 1.98
C TYR A 216 -1.11 23.89 1.91
N GLY A 217 -0.14 24.34 1.11
CA GLY A 217 0.23 25.76 1.04
C GLY A 217 -0.81 26.68 0.37
N ASP A 218 -0.54 28.00 0.36
CA ASP A 218 -1.45 29.06 -0.15
C ASP A 218 -1.93 28.90 -1.61
N ARG A 219 -1.35 27.98 -2.38
CA ARG A 219 -1.77 27.62 -3.75
C ARG A 219 -2.71 26.41 -3.82
N ALA A 220 -2.97 25.73 -2.70
CA ALA A 220 -3.70 24.47 -2.67
C ALA A 220 -5.21 24.63 -2.91
N TYR A 221 -5.79 25.76 -2.48
CA TYR A 221 -7.23 26.02 -2.65
C TYR A 221 -7.46 27.06 -3.74
N ASP A 222 -7.44 26.62 -5.00
CA ASP A 222 -7.96 27.40 -6.13
C ASP A 222 -9.47 27.16 -6.37
N GLY A 223 -10.13 26.39 -5.49
CA GLY A 223 -11.52 25.96 -5.62
C GLY A 223 -11.74 24.74 -6.52
N SER A 224 -10.69 24.17 -7.13
CA SER A 224 -10.78 22.96 -7.97
C SER A 224 -10.62 21.65 -7.20
N MET A 225 -10.08 21.70 -5.97
CA MET A 225 -9.91 20.56 -5.08
C MET A 225 -11.16 20.38 -4.20
N SER A 226 -11.79 19.20 -4.26
CA SER A 226 -12.94 18.90 -3.40
C SER A 226 -12.50 18.74 -1.94
N LEU A 227 -13.37 19.11 -0.99
CA LEU A 227 -13.15 18.87 0.44
C LEU A 227 -12.83 17.40 0.76
N ARG A 228 -13.38 16.46 -0.03
CA ARG A 228 -13.13 15.02 0.11
C ARG A 228 -11.68 14.68 -0.22
N GLU A 229 -11.12 15.29 -1.26
CA GLU A 229 -9.71 15.09 -1.62
C GLU A 229 -8.76 15.64 -0.55
N TYR A 230 -9.12 16.75 0.12
CA TYR A 230 -8.36 17.27 1.27
C TYR A 230 -8.33 16.29 2.44
N ALA A 231 -9.48 15.73 2.80
CA ALA A 231 -9.57 14.72 3.86
C ALA A 231 -8.67 13.51 3.55
N LEU A 232 -8.66 13.05 2.30
CA LEU A 232 -7.76 11.97 1.86
C LEU A 232 -6.28 12.36 1.87
N THR A 233 -5.92 13.62 1.63
CA THR A 233 -4.53 14.07 1.77
C THR A 233 -4.09 14.06 3.24
N TYR A 234 -4.94 14.55 4.14
CA TYR A 234 -4.69 14.51 5.58
C TYR A 234 -4.52 13.09 6.12
N LEU A 235 -5.29 12.13 5.59
CA LEU A 235 -5.11 10.71 5.89
C LEU A 235 -3.66 10.24 5.67
N TYR A 236 -3.07 10.54 4.50
CA TYR A 236 -1.70 10.11 4.20
C TYR A 236 -0.64 10.93 4.92
N ALA A 237 -0.90 12.20 5.23
CA ALA A 237 -0.01 12.97 6.09
C ALA A 237 0.03 12.42 7.51
N ALA A 238 -1.14 12.05 8.06
CA ALA A 238 -1.23 11.41 9.35
C ALA A 238 -0.47 10.07 9.37
N GLU A 239 -0.66 9.24 8.33
CA GLU A 239 0.07 7.97 8.18
C GLU A 239 1.59 8.19 8.06
N ASN A 240 2.02 9.18 7.28
CA ASN A 240 3.43 9.50 7.10
C ASN A 240 4.10 10.00 8.39
N SER A 241 3.43 10.86 9.17
CA SER A 241 3.89 11.29 10.49
C SER A 241 3.88 10.15 11.51
N TYR A 242 2.88 9.28 11.45
CA TYR A 242 2.81 8.08 12.28
C TYR A 242 4.01 7.16 12.06
N TRP A 243 4.36 6.87 10.81
CA TRP A 243 5.51 6.01 10.51
C TRP A 243 6.85 6.59 11.01
N GLN A 244 6.92 7.92 11.12
CA GLN A 244 8.04 8.68 11.71
C GLN A 244 8.08 8.64 13.24
N ASP A 245 7.07 8.05 13.89
CA ASP A 245 6.85 8.10 15.35
C ASP A 245 6.53 9.51 15.88
N ASP A 246 6.11 10.43 15.01
CA ASP A 246 5.56 11.74 15.39
C ASP A 246 4.04 11.66 15.58
N LEU A 247 3.65 11.09 16.72
CA LEU A 247 2.25 10.82 17.05
C LEU A 247 1.42 12.09 17.28
N ALA A 248 2.05 13.19 17.72
CA ALA A 248 1.37 14.46 17.91
C ALA A 248 0.91 15.03 16.57
N THR A 249 1.82 15.16 15.61
CA THR A 249 1.49 15.64 14.26
C THR A 249 0.54 14.68 13.55
N ALA A 250 0.69 13.36 13.74
CA ALA A 250 -0.23 12.38 13.18
C ALA A 250 -1.68 12.59 13.67
N ARG A 251 -1.87 12.88 14.98
CA ARG A 251 -3.19 13.19 15.55
C ARG A 251 -3.75 14.49 15.01
N ASP A 252 -2.95 15.53 14.85
CA ASP A 252 -3.41 16.81 14.31
C ASP A 252 -3.97 16.64 12.89
N TYR A 253 -3.27 15.92 12.02
CA TYR A 253 -3.76 15.60 10.68
C TYR A 253 -4.99 14.68 10.69
N GLN A 254 -5.02 13.68 11.57
CA GLN A 254 -6.17 12.80 11.74
C GLN A 254 -7.41 13.60 12.18
N GLN A 255 -7.27 14.54 13.12
CA GLN A 255 -8.38 15.37 13.60
C GLN A 255 -8.87 16.34 12.51
N ALA A 256 -7.96 16.90 11.71
CA ALA A 256 -8.31 17.72 10.56
C ALA A 256 -9.10 16.91 9.51
N MET A 257 -8.64 15.69 9.19
CA MET A 257 -9.36 14.75 8.34
C MET A 257 -10.77 14.47 8.88
N LEU A 258 -10.88 14.11 10.16
CA LEU A 258 -12.17 13.74 10.78
C LEU A 258 -13.16 14.91 10.76
N SER A 259 -12.68 16.13 11.02
CA SER A 259 -13.50 17.35 10.99
C SER A 259 -14.07 17.62 9.59
N LEU A 260 -13.24 17.43 8.55
CA LEU A 260 -13.68 17.54 7.16
C LEU A 260 -14.67 16.42 6.78
N ALA A 261 -14.39 15.19 7.19
CA ALA A 261 -15.26 14.04 6.94
C ALA A 261 -16.65 14.24 7.56
N GLN A 262 -16.73 14.76 8.78
CA GLN A 262 -17.99 15.11 9.45
C GLN A 262 -18.74 16.23 8.73
N THR A 263 -18.03 17.25 8.27
CA THR A 263 -18.62 18.35 7.48
C THR A 263 -19.22 17.84 6.17
N LEU A 264 -18.55 16.87 5.54
CA LEU A 264 -19.00 16.20 4.32
C LEU A 264 -20.13 15.19 4.55
N GLN A 265 -20.37 14.78 5.79
CA GLN A 265 -21.20 13.61 6.12
C GLN A 265 -20.74 12.36 5.34
N ASP A 266 -19.42 12.20 5.16
CA ASP A 266 -18.84 11.03 4.51
C ASP A 266 -18.53 9.96 5.56
N ASP A 267 -19.49 9.06 5.78
CA ASP A 267 -19.41 7.99 6.78
C ASP A 267 -18.13 7.14 6.62
N GLN A 268 -17.64 6.92 5.40
CA GLN A 268 -16.41 6.15 5.18
C GLN A 268 -15.19 6.85 5.76
N LEU A 269 -15.08 8.15 5.49
CA LEU A 269 -13.97 8.97 6.01
C LEU A 269 -14.12 9.22 7.51
N ILE A 270 -15.34 9.34 8.03
CA ILE A 270 -15.59 9.46 9.47
C ILE A 270 -15.11 8.18 10.17
N CYS A 271 -15.54 7.01 9.69
CA CYS A 271 -15.09 5.73 10.25
C CYS A 271 -13.57 5.60 10.19
N MET A 272 -12.94 5.91 9.05
CA MET A 272 -11.48 5.86 8.91
C MET A 272 -10.78 6.84 9.85
N GLY A 273 -11.27 8.08 9.95
CA GLY A 273 -10.70 9.09 10.84
C GLY A 273 -10.79 8.70 12.31
N GLN A 274 -11.93 8.19 12.77
CA GLN A 274 -12.10 7.66 14.13
C GLN A 274 -11.17 6.49 14.41
N PHE A 275 -11.03 5.61 13.43
CA PHE A 275 -10.19 4.44 13.53
C PHE A 275 -8.69 4.78 13.62
N LEU A 276 -8.23 5.76 12.84
CA LEU A 276 -6.86 6.27 12.96
C LEU A 276 -6.59 7.02 14.25
N ALA A 277 -7.58 7.73 14.80
CA ALA A 277 -7.45 8.38 16.11
C ALA A 277 -7.01 7.37 17.17
N TRP A 278 -7.54 6.15 17.06
CA TRP A 278 -7.22 5.05 17.93
C TRP A 278 -5.84 4.43 17.61
N ALA A 279 -5.50 4.19 16.34
CA ALA A 279 -4.18 3.68 15.94
C ALA A 279 -3.03 4.60 16.39
N TYR A 280 -3.30 5.90 16.44
CA TYR A 280 -2.32 6.92 16.81
C TYR A 280 -2.34 7.27 18.30
N ALA A 281 -3.11 6.56 19.14
CA ALA A 281 -3.15 6.82 20.58
C ALA A 281 -1.80 6.42 21.25
N ASP A 282 -1.33 7.24 22.20
CA ASP A 282 -0.05 7.01 22.92
C ASP A 282 -0.11 5.78 23.83
N ASP A 283 -1.32 5.35 24.21
CA ASP A 283 -1.55 4.28 25.18
C ASP A 283 -2.51 3.25 24.61
N LEU A 284 -2.02 2.47 23.64
CA LEU A 284 -2.76 1.41 22.95
C LEU A 284 -3.44 0.44 23.93
N HIS A 285 -2.86 0.21 25.12
CA HIS A 285 -3.34 -0.77 26.10
C HIS A 285 -4.60 -0.36 26.89
N LYS A 286 -5.10 0.88 26.78
CA LYS A 286 -6.13 1.40 27.70
C LYS A 286 -7.58 1.41 27.22
N HIS A 287 -7.91 0.89 26.04
CA HIS A 287 -9.24 1.14 25.47
C HIS A 287 -10.02 -0.12 25.08
N GLU A 288 -10.89 -0.60 25.97
CA GLU A 288 -12.00 -1.51 25.65
C GLU A 288 -12.97 -0.88 24.63
N ASP A 289 -13.10 0.46 24.67
CA ASP A 289 -13.85 1.28 23.71
C ASP A 289 -13.35 1.16 22.26
N ALA A 290 -12.06 0.84 22.08
CA ALA A 290 -11.46 0.64 20.76
C ALA A 290 -12.03 -0.57 20.03
N TRP A 291 -12.30 -1.64 20.78
CA TRP A 291 -12.92 -2.84 20.25
C TRP A 291 -14.38 -2.59 19.86
N LEU A 292 -15.13 -1.84 20.67
CA LEU A 292 -16.50 -1.43 20.35
C LEU A 292 -16.55 -0.62 19.05
N ALA A 293 -15.61 0.31 18.84
CA ALA A 293 -15.47 1.04 17.58
C ALA A 293 -15.10 0.12 16.40
N LEU A 294 -14.21 -0.87 16.60
CA LEU A 294 -13.89 -1.91 15.61
C LEU A 294 -15.09 -2.80 15.25
N THR A 295 -15.99 -3.09 16.20
CA THR A 295 -17.22 -3.84 15.89
C THR A 295 -18.28 -3.00 15.18
N ALA A 296 -18.27 -1.67 15.37
CA ALA A 296 -19.06 -0.74 14.57
C ALA A 296 -18.49 -0.57 13.15
N PHE A 297 -17.19 -0.82 12.98
CA PHE A 297 -16.52 -0.87 11.69
C PHE A 297 -16.90 -2.16 10.93
N SER A 298 -17.76 -2.03 9.92
CA SER A 298 -17.96 -3.09 8.94
C SER A 298 -17.14 -2.80 7.67
N PRO A 299 -16.12 -3.63 7.36
CA PRO A 299 -15.25 -3.48 6.18
C PRO A 299 -16.01 -3.58 4.84
N VAL A 300 -17.28 -4.00 4.89
CA VAL A 300 -18.21 -3.95 3.76
C VAL A 300 -18.50 -2.51 3.32
N PHE A 301 -18.47 -1.53 4.24
CA PHE A 301 -18.82 -0.13 3.94
C PHE A 301 -17.65 0.73 3.47
N VAL A 302 -16.42 0.23 3.50
CA VAL A 302 -15.22 1.00 3.08
C VAL A 302 -14.96 0.79 1.59
N ALA A 303 -14.66 1.88 0.87
CA ALA A 303 -14.21 1.82 -0.52
C ALA A 303 -13.05 0.81 -0.70
N ARG A 304 -13.01 0.13 -1.85
CA ARG A 304 -12.00 -0.92 -2.14
C ARG A 304 -10.57 -0.43 -1.90
N SER A 305 -10.29 0.82 -2.27
CA SER A 305 -9.00 1.49 -2.11
C SER A 305 -8.56 1.68 -0.66
N LEU A 306 -9.50 1.84 0.28
CA LEU A 306 -9.24 2.08 1.70
C LEU A 306 -9.37 0.81 2.56
N ARG A 307 -10.06 -0.21 2.06
CA ARG A 307 -10.30 -1.47 2.80
C ARG A 307 -9.00 -2.12 3.27
N ALA A 308 -8.01 -2.27 2.38
CA ALA A 308 -6.75 -2.89 2.75
C ALA A 308 -5.99 -2.10 3.84
N GLN A 309 -6.10 -0.78 3.85
CA GLN A 309 -5.55 0.08 4.92
C GLN A 309 -6.21 -0.20 6.26
N ALA A 310 -7.55 -0.21 6.26
CA ALA A 310 -8.31 -0.40 7.47
C ALA A 310 -8.05 -1.78 8.09
N ILE A 311 -8.05 -2.84 7.27
CA ILE A 311 -7.79 -4.21 7.72
C ILE A 311 -6.40 -4.31 8.36
N ASP A 312 -5.39 -3.83 7.64
CA ASP A 312 -4.01 -3.92 8.07
C ASP A 312 -3.72 -3.16 9.36
N VAL A 313 -4.16 -1.91 9.44
CA VAL A 313 -4.08 -1.17 10.69
C VAL A 313 -4.86 -1.93 11.76
N ALA A 314 -6.06 -2.47 11.52
CA ALA A 314 -6.91 -3.07 12.56
C ALA A 314 -6.29 -4.35 13.15
N ILE A 315 -5.62 -5.14 12.32
CA ILE A 315 -4.89 -6.32 12.77
C ILE A 315 -3.64 -5.94 13.56
N ARG A 316 -2.78 -5.04 13.02
CA ARG A 316 -1.56 -4.55 13.72
C ARG A 316 -1.87 -4.08 15.12
N SER A 317 -2.97 -3.37 15.20
CA SER A 317 -3.55 -2.74 16.36
C SER A 317 -3.97 -3.72 17.44
N LEU A 318 -4.77 -4.72 17.08
CA LEU A 318 -5.18 -5.78 17.99
C LEU A 318 -3.97 -6.56 18.51
N VAL A 319 -2.98 -6.79 17.65
CA VAL A 319 -1.70 -7.41 18.04
C VAL A 319 -0.94 -6.51 19.02
N ALA A 320 -0.78 -5.22 18.73
CA ALA A 320 -0.07 -4.27 19.58
C ALA A 320 -0.73 -4.11 20.96
N MET A 321 -2.06 -4.21 21.04
CA MET A 321 -2.81 -4.17 22.28
C MET A 321 -2.72 -5.45 23.13
N GLY A 322 -2.23 -6.55 22.56
CA GLY A 322 -2.18 -7.86 23.24
C GLY A 322 -3.48 -8.66 23.13
N PHE A 323 -4.26 -8.48 22.05
CA PHE A 323 -5.49 -9.24 21.77
C PHE A 323 -5.33 -10.17 20.54
N PRO A 324 -4.45 -11.19 20.60
CA PRO A 324 -4.15 -12.06 19.46
C PRO A 324 -5.37 -12.84 18.95
N ASP A 325 -6.22 -13.33 19.85
CA ASP A 325 -7.42 -14.08 19.46
C ASP A 325 -8.43 -13.21 18.68
N LYS A 326 -8.56 -11.93 19.05
CA LYS A 326 -9.42 -10.99 18.34
C LYS A 326 -8.85 -10.64 16.96
N ALA A 327 -7.53 -10.49 16.86
CA ALA A 327 -6.87 -10.27 15.57
C ALA A 327 -7.11 -11.44 14.62
N TRP A 328 -6.93 -12.67 15.11
CA TRP A 328 -7.21 -13.89 14.35
C TRP A 328 -8.68 -13.99 13.94
N GLN A 329 -9.62 -13.76 14.87
CA GLN A 329 -11.05 -13.81 14.57
C GLN A 329 -11.44 -12.79 13.51
N LEU A 330 -10.95 -11.55 13.60
CA LEU A 330 -11.19 -10.52 12.60
C LEU A 330 -10.65 -10.94 11.23
N ALA A 331 -9.45 -11.52 11.17
CA ALA A 331 -8.86 -12.01 9.93
C ALA A 331 -9.69 -13.15 9.30
N LEU A 332 -10.26 -14.05 10.12
CA LEU A 332 -11.20 -15.09 9.65
C LEU A 332 -12.50 -14.50 9.10
N GLU A 333 -13.14 -13.60 9.85
CA GLU A 333 -14.41 -12.95 9.45
C GLU A 333 -14.26 -12.16 8.15
N LEU A 334 -13.08 -11.60 7.92
CA LEU A 334 -12.70 -10.88 6.71
C LEU A 334 -12.37 -11.79 5.52
N GLY A 335 -12.28 -13.11 5.73
CA GLY A 335 -11.80 -14.06 4.72
C GLY A 335 -10.33 -13.86 4.36
N LEU A 336 -9.54 -13.16 5.19
CA LEU A 336 -8.11 -12.93 4.93
C LEU A 336 -7.30 -14.22 4.98
N LEU A 337 -7.78 -15.19 5.77
CA LEU A 337 -7.13 -16.48 6.01
C LEU A 337 -7.70 -17.62 5.14
N SER A 338 -8.54 -17.32 4.16
CA SER A 338 -9.15 -18.37 3.31
C SER A 338 -8.15 -18.99 2.34
N GLU A 339 -7.17 -18.21 1.88
CA GLU A 339 -6.12 -18.62 0.95
C GLU A 339 -4.79 -17.97 1.33
N THR A 340 -3.69 -18.68 1.11
CA THR A 340 -2.36 -18.10 1.31
C THR A 340 -2.13 -16.97 0.31
N PRO A 341 -1.75 -15.76 0.76
CA PRO A 341 -1.51 -14.64 -0.14
C PRO A 341 -0.30 -14.89 -1.04
N HIS A 342 -0.36 -14.41 -2.28
CA HIS A 342 0.79 -14.49 -3.20
C HIS A 342 1.90 -13.50 -2.78
N PRO A 343 3.20 -13.83 -2.89
CA PRO A 343 4.31 -12.99 -2.39
C PRO A 343 4.36 -11.56 -2.96
N GLN A 344 3.80 -11.36 -4.15
CA GLN A 344 3.73 -10.05 -4.81
C GLN A 344 2.49 -9.23 -4.44
N GLN A 345 1.54 -9.78 -3.68
CA GLN A 345 0.33 -9.07 -3.23
C GLN A 345 0.64 -7.81 -2.43
N SER A 346 -0.39 -6.97 -2.25
CA SER A 346 -0.29 -5.75 -1.43
C SER A 346 0.40 -6.02 -0.09
N GLU A 347 1.41 -5.19 0.22
CA GLU A 347 2.13 -5.19 1.50
C GLU A 347 1.19 -5.26 2.70
N ARG A 348 0.12 -4.45 2.69
CA ARG A 348 -0.88 -4.40 3.75
C ARG A 348 -1.59 -5.74 3.97
N VAL A 349 -1.90 -6.46 2.89
CA VAL A 349 -2.55 -7.79 2.98
C VAL A 349 -1.57 -8.82 3.54
N LEU A 350 -0.32 -8.83 3.07
CA LEU A 350 0.72 -9.72 3.57
C LEU A 350 1.01 -9.47 5.05
N THR A 351 1.08 -8.20 5.46
CA THR A 351 1.31 -7.80 6.85
C THR A 351 0.15 -8.23 7.74
N ALA A 352 -1.09 -7.91 7.35
CA ALA A 352 -2.27 -8.33 8.10
C ALA A 352 -2.35 -9.86 8.26
N TYR A 353 -2.13 -10.60 7.16
CA TYR A 353 -2.14 -12.08 7.17
C TYR A 353 -1.06 -12.63 8.10
N SER A 354 0.18 -12.16 7.95
CA SER A 354 1.32 -12.67 8.71
C SER A 354 1.21 -12.37 10.20
N LEU A 355 0.75 -11.16 10.56
CA LEU A 355 0.52 -10.79 11.96
C LEU A 355 -0.60 -11.62 12.60
N ALA A 356 -1.67 -11.91 11.85
CA ALA A 356 -2.73 -12.79 12.33
C ALA A 356 -2.18 -14.20 12.63
N CYS A 357 -1.43 -14.82 11.71
CA CYS A 357 -0.82 -16.13 11.92
C CYS A 357 0.18 -16.14 13.09
N LEU A 358 1.08 -15.14 13.16
CA LEU A 358 2.06 -15.00 14.25
C LEU A 358 1.42 -14.81 15.61
N SER A 359 0.27 -14.13 15.66
CA SER A 359 -0.43 -13.84 16.92
C SER A 359 -0.90 -15.11 17.65
N ARG A 360 -1.20 -16.19 16.91
CA ARG A 360 -1.57 -17.51 17.46
C ARG A 360 -0.48 -18.57 17.34
N GLY A 361 0.62 -18.27 16.65
CA GLY A 361 1.68 -19.25 16.36
C GLY A 361 1.25 -20.32 15.36
N GLU A 362 0.29 -20.01 14.49
CA GLU A 362 -0.23 -20.94 13.48
C GLU A 362 0.63 -20.86 12.20
N ASP A 363 0.89 -22.01 11.56
CA ASP A 363 1.56 -22.13 10.25
C ASP A 363 2.90 -21.37 10.10
N LEU A 364 3.65 -21.23 11.19
CA LEU A 364 4.88 -20.43 11.22
C LEU A 364 5.94 -20.92 10.23
N GLU A 365 6.10 -22.23 10.05
CA GLU A 365 7.08 -22.75 9.08
C GLU A 365 6.64 -22.46 7.64
N ALA A 366 5.34 -22.61 7.34
CA ALA A 366 4.77 -22.33 6.03
C ALA A 366 4.87 -20.84 5.65
N LEU A 367 4.81 -19.93 6.63
CA LEU A 367 5.06 -18.49 6.42
C LEU A 367 6.47 -18.19 5.93
N THR A 368 7.46 -19.05 6.21
CA THR A 368 8.88 -18.75 5.90
C THR A 368 9.10 -18.49 4.41
N SER A 369 8.67 -19.41 3.55
CA SER A 369 8.83 -19.26 2.09
C SER A 369 8.10 -18.03 1.57
N LEU A 370 6.89 -17.76 2.07
CA LEU A 370 6.09 -16.59 1.69
C LEU A 370 6.82 -15.28 2.04
N LEU A 371 7.34 -15.17 3.26
CA LEU A 371 8.02 -13.98 3.73
C LEU A 371 9.36 -13.77 3.01
N GLU A 372 10.12 -14.84 2.74
CA GLU A 372 11.38 -14.77 1.98
C GLU A 372 11.15 -14.31 0.54
N ASP A 373 10.17 -14.91 -0.15
CA ASP A 373 9.81 -14.52 -1.53
C ASP A 373 9.29 -13.08 -1.60
N ALA A 374 8.46 -12.68 -0.63
CA ALA A 374 7.94 -11.31 -0.55
C ALA A 374 9.08 -10.31 -0.27
N LEU A 375 10.00 -10.64 0.65
CA LEU A 375 11.14 -9.79 0.99
C LEU A 375 12.08 -9.62 -0.22
N ALA A 376 12.40 -10.71 -0.91
CA ALA A 376 13.22 -10.68 -2.13
C ALA A 376 12.60 -9.78 -3.19
N HIS A 377 11.28 -9.90 -3.41
CA HIS A 377 10.56 -9.05 -4.35
C HIS A 377 10.56 -7.56 -3.94
N ARG A 378 10.42 -7.23 -2.65
CA ARG A 378 10.47 -5.82 -2.17
C ARG A 378 11.84 -5.20 -2.29
N ARG A 379 12.90 -5.97 -2.05
CA ARG A 379 14.28 -5.56 -2.32
C ARG A 379 14.51 -5.28 -3.79
N GLN A 380 14.04 -6.16 -4.67
CA GLN A 380 14.17 -5.99 -6.12
C GLN A 380 13.42 -4.75 -6.64
N THR A 381 12.25 -4.45 -6.08
CA THR A 381 11.39 -3.33 -6.49
C THR A 381 11.68 -2.02 -5.76
N GLY A 382 12.56 -2.02 -4.75
CA GLY A 382 12.91 -0.82 -3.98
C GLY A 382 11.84 -0.37 -2.98
N HIS A 383 10.92 -1.25 -2.58
CA HIS A 383 9.86 -0.97 -1.61
C HIS A 383 10.40 -1.05 -0.17
N ARG A 384 11.15 -0.03 0.26
CA ARG A 384 11.83 -0.01 1.56
C ARG A 384 10.92 -0.11 2.79
N VAL A 385 9.74 0.50 2.77
CA VAL A 385 8.81 0.39 3.92
C VAL A 385 8.26 -1.03 4.03
N GLY A 386 7.89 -1.65 2.90
CA GLY A 386 7.47 -3.05 2.88
C GLY A 386 8.59 -4.02 3.25
N GLU A 387 9.82 -3.74 2.82
CA GLU A 387 11.02 -4.46 3.27
C GLU A 387 11.16 -4.38 4.80
N LEU A 388 11.03 -3.18 5.38
CA LEU A 388 11.12 -2.97 6.82
C LEU A 388 10.01 -3.70 7.59
N GLN A 389 8.76 -3.66 7.10
CA GLN A 389 7.64 -4.36 7.72
C GLN A 389 7.83 -5.88 7.68
N LEU A 390 8.27 -6.43 6.55
CA LEU A 390 8.56 -7.86 6.42
C LEU A 390 9.70 -8.29 7.33
N LEU A 391 10.78 -7.51 7.43
CA LEU A 391 11.87 -7.80 8.37
C LEU A 391 11.40 -7.80 9.82
N ALA A 392 10.53 -6.87 10.21
CA ALA A 392 9.95 -6.84 11.56
C ALA A 392 9.10 -8.09 11.84
N ILE A 393 8.25 -8.49 10.88
CA ILE A 393 7.43 -9.71 10.95
C ILE A 393 8.30 -10.97 11.02
N MET A 394 9.34 -11.05 10.18
CA MET A 394 10.30 -12.16 10.18
C MET A 394 11.09 -12.21 11.49
N ALA A 395 11.49 -11.09 12.07
CA ALA A 395 12.14 -11.08 13.38
C ALA A 395 11.24 -11.69 14.47
N TRP A 396 9.95 -11.37 14.47
CA TRP A 396 8.98 -12.00 15.38
C TRP A 396 8.79 -13.49 15.09
N GLN A 397 8.67 -13.88 13.83
CA GLN A 397 8.61 -15.29 13.42
C GLN A 397 9.82 -16.09 13.93
N GLN A 398 11.03 -15.55 13.72
CA GLN A 398 12.27 -16.20 14.16
C GLN A 398 12.37 -16.29 15.69
N LEU A 399 11.81 -15.31 16.41
CA LEU A 399 11.73 -15.38 17.87
C LEU A 399 10.93 -16.60 18.34
N GLN A 400 9.82 -16.91 17.66
CA GLN A 400 8.99 -18.07 17.98
C GLN A 400 9.62 -19.40 17.52
N LEU A 401 10.28 -19.43 16.34
CA LEU A 401 10.82 -20.66 15.76
C LEU A 401 12.21 -21.04 16.29
N ARG A 402 13.11 -20.07 16.43
CA ARG A 402 14.55 -20.30 16.65
C ARG A 402 15.12 -19.51 17.83
N GLY A 403 14.34 -18.65 18.46
CA GLY A 403 14.71 -17.90 19.65
C GLY A 403 15.39 -16.56 19.36
N GLU A 404 15.91 -15.94 20.43
CA GLU A 404 16.33 -14.53 20.42
C GLU A 404 17.47 -14.20 19.46
N LEU A 405 18.43 -15.12 19.25
CA LEU A 405 19.60 -14.84 18.41
C LEU A 405 19.21 -14.65 16.94
N ALA A 406 18.38 -15.55 16.42
CA ALA A 406 17.87 -15.50 15.06
C ALA A 406 17.00 -14.25 14.86
N ALA A 407 16.11 -13.94 15.81
CA ALA A 407 15.32 -12.73 15.80
C ALA A 407 16.18 -11.46 15.81
N THR A 408 17.23 -11.43 16.63
CA THR A 408 18.16 -10.29 16.73
C THR A 408 18.88 -10.04 15.42
N ALA A 409 19.34 -11.09 14.73
CA ALA A 409 20.03 -10.94 13.45
C ALA A 409 19.17 -10.24 12.40
N VAL A 410 17.89 -10.62 12.28
CA VAL A 410 16.92 -9.96 11.38
C VAL A 410 16.62 -8.54 11.86
N LEU A 411 16.49 -8.33 13.17
CA LEU A 411 16.14 -7.03 13.76
C LEU A 411 17.26 -5.99 13.60
N VAL A 412 18.54 -6.39 13.57
CA VAL A 412 19.67 -5.50 13.25
C VAL A 412 19.52 -4.93 11.84
N GLU A 413 19.18 -5.77 10.87
CA GLU A 413 18.94 -5.33 9.50
C GLU A 413 17.75 -4.37 9.43
N ALA A 414 16.64 -4.73 10.08
CA ALA A 414 15.43 -3.91 10.15
C ALA A 414 15.73 -2.54 10.80
N HIS A 415 16.52 -2.51 11.88
CA HIS A 415 16.90 -1.29 12.58
C HIS A 415 17.74 -0.36 11.70
N LYS A 416 18.73 -0.90 10.98
CA LYS A 416 19.55 -0.12 10.05
C LYS A 416 18.69 0.50 8.95
N LEU A 417 17.76 -0.26 8.39
CA LEU A 417 16.85 0.26 7.36
C LEU A 417 15.89 1.32 7.92
N ALA A 418 15.38 1.13 9.13
CA ALA A 418 14.56 2.14 9.82
C ALA A 418 15.31 3.45 10.05
N GLN A 419 16.60 3.40 10.39
CA GLN A 419 17.44 4.60 10.53
C GLN A 419 17.68 5.31 9.19
N GLN A 420 17.92 4.54 8.12
CA GLN A 420 18.15 5.09 6.78
C GLN A 420 16.90 5.76 6.19
N THR A 421 15.73 5.14 6.42
CA THR A 421 14.46 5.64 5.89
C THR A 421 13.81 6.68 6.80
N GLY A 422 14.10 6.66 8.10
CA GLY A 422 13.46 7.45 9.16
C GLY A 422 12.09 6.92 9.61
N TYR A 423 11.62 5.80 9.06
CA TYR A 423 10.35 5.17 9.44
C TYR A 423 10.53 4.19 10.59
N VAL A 424 10.64 4.71 11.82
CA VAL A 424 11.00 3.92 13.01
C VAL A 424 9.81 3.24 13.70
N ARG A 425 8.58 3.69 13.43
CA ARG A 425 7.38 3.20 14.13
C ARG A 425 7.08 1.74 13.85
N VAL A 426 7.38 1.26 12.64
CA VAL A 426 7.19 -0.14 12.21
C VAL A 426 7.73 -1.15 13.23
N LEU A 427 8.88 -0.86 13.82
CA LEU A 427 9.54 -1.75 14.79
C LEU A 427 8.91 -1.70 16.19
N ARG A 428 8.24 -0.58 16.53
CA ARG A 428 7.64 -0.36 17.85
C ARG A 428 6.25 -0.97 17.96
N ASP A 429 5.54 -1.10 16.84
CA ASP A 429 4.18 -1.65 16.77
C ASP A 429 4.13 -3.18 16.96
N ILE A 430 5.27 -3.84 17.18
CA ILE A 430 5.36 -5.26 17.52
C ILE A 430 5.93 -5.37 18.95
N PRO A 431 5.10 -5.28 20.01
CA PRO A 431 5.57 -5.13 21.40
C PRO A 431 6.50 -6.26 21.86
N VAL A 432 6.29 -7.47 21.36
CA VAL A 432 7.12 -8.65 21.68
C VAL A 432 8.59 -8.48 21.25
N LEU A 433 8.86 -7.61 20.26
CA LEU A 433 10.23 -7.28 19.83
C LEU A 433 10.88 -6.17 20.65
N ALA A 434 10.14 -5.44 21.49
CA ALA A 434 10.67 -4.28 22.22
C ALA A 434 11.93 -4.60 23.05
N PRO A 435 12.02 -5.71 23.82
CA PRO A 435 13.23 -6.03 24.57
C PRO A 435 14.45 -6.28 23.67
N LEU A 436 14.24 -6.90 22.51
CA LEU A 436 15.31 -7.15 21.53
C LEU A 436 15.72 -5.86 20.81
N LEU A 437 14.76 -4.99 20.51
CA LEU A 437 15.01 -3.71 19.86
C LEU A 437 15.88 -2.81 20.71
N GLU A 438 15.67 -2.76 22.03
CA GLU A 438 16.52 -2.01 22.96
C GLU A 438 17.96 -2.55 22.98
N ARG A 439 18.13 -3.87 22.91
CA ARG A 439 19.46 -4.50 22.78
C ARG A 439 20.13 -4.14 21.47
N VAL A 440 19.41 -4.18 20.35
CA VAL A 440 19.92 -3.80 19.02
C VAL A 440 20.33 -2.32 18.99
N ARG A 441 19.54 -1.42 19.59
CA ARG A 441 19.88 0.00 19.73
C ARG A 441 21.18 0.18 20.52
N ALA A 442 21.30 -0.48 21.66
CA ALA A 442 22.51 -0.44 22.47
C ALA A 442 23.76 -1.01 21.77
N LEU A 443 23.58 -1.87 20.77
CA LEU A 443 24.67 -2.39 19.93
C LEU A 443 25.06 -1.43 18.79
N GLY A 444 24.13 -0.60 18.30
CA GLY A 444 24.33 0.32 17.16
C GLY A 444 25.05 1.63 17.51
N ASP A 445 25.07 2.03 18.78
CA ASP A 445 25.80 3.23 19.25
C ASP A 445 27.33 3.03 19.35
N GLY A 446 27.86 1.87 18.94
CA GLY A 446 29.29 1.59 18.82
C GLY A 446 29.71 1.36 17.37
N ASP A 447 30.48 2.31 16.80
CA ASP A 447 31.22 2.27 15.53
C ASP A 447 30.68 1.31 14.43
N GLY A 448 29.87 1.88 13.54
CA GLY A 448 29.02 1.19 12.55
C GLY A 448 29.70 0.53 11.35
N ASP A 449 30.89 -0.06 11.50
CA ASP A 449 31.64 -0.69 10.38
C ASP A 449 31.90 -2.20 10.54
N THR A 450 31.32 -2.87 11.55
CA THR A 450 31.55 -4.33 11.77
C THR A 450 30.30 -5.20 11.79
N LEU A 451 29.11 -4.65 11.50
CA LEU A 451 27.81 -5.31 11.77
C LEU A 451 27.07 -5.83 10.52
N GLY A 452 27.75 -5.89 9.37
CA GLY A 452 27.23 -6.48 8.14
C GLY A 452 27.45 -8.00 8.01
N GLU A 453 28.27 -8.59 8.87
CA GLU A 453 28.37 -10.04 8.96
C GLU A 453 27.29 -10.53 9.91
N THR A 454 26.47 -11.46 9.40
CA THR A 454 25.58 -12.33 10.16
C THR A 454 26.16 -12.66 11.54
N VAL A 455 25.30 -12.86 12.53
CA VAL A 455 25.68 -13.39 13.85
C VAL A 455 26.14 -14.84 13.69
N SER A 456 27.28 -15.01 13.02
CA SER A 456 28.06 -16.21 12.87
C SER A 456 29.18 -16.10 13.90
N LEU A 457 29.37 -17.17 14.66
CA LEU A 457 30.57 -17.29 15.45
C LEU A 457 31.75 -17.39 14.48
N THR A 458 32.81 -16.64 14.74
CA THR A 458 34.08 -16.84 14.03
C THR A 458 34.56 -18.27 14.25
N ASP A 459 35.38 -18.83 13.35
CA ASP A 459 35.92 -20.19 13.50
C ASP A 459 36.59 -20.40 14.86
N GLN A 460 37.28 -19.37 15.36
CA GLN A 460 37.91 -19.38 16.69
C GLN A 460 36.89 -19.40 17.83
N GLU A 461 35.80 -18.63 17.74
CA GLU A 461 34.72 -18.66 18.73
C GLU A 461 33.95 -19.99 18.71
N GLN A 462 33.76 -20.60 17.53
CA GLN A 462 33.12 -21.90 17.39
C GLN A 462 34.00 -23.02 17.97
N GLN A 463 35.31 -22.98 17.75
CA GLN A 463 36.27 -23.91 18.37
C GLN A 463 36.28 -23.77 19.89
N VAL A 464 36.31 -22.54 20.40
CA VAL A 464 36.23 -22.26 21.84
C VAL A 464 34.91 -22.77 22.42
N LEU A 465 33.77 -22.54 21.76
CA LEU A 465 32.45 -23.04 22.19
C LEU A 465 32.38 -24.58 22.22
N THR A 466 32.99 -25.25 21.24
CA THR A 466 33.02 -26.72 21.17
C THR A 466 33.85 -27.32 22.32
N LEU A 467 35.02 -26.74 22.61
CA LEU A 467 35.83 -27.14 23.76
C LEU A 467 35.15 -26.79 25.09
N LEU A 468 34.39 -25.69 25.11
CA LEU A 468 33.55 -25.32 26.23
C LEU A 468 32.48 -26.39 26.49
N ASP A 469 31.78 -26.90 25.48
CA ASP A 469 30.79 -27.97 25.68
C ASP A 469 31.45 -29.24 26.22
N ALA A 470 32.65 -29.57 25.78
CA ALA A 470 33.43 -30.71 26.24
C ALA A 470 34.09 -30.53 27.64
N ASP A 471 33.59 -29.60 28.46
CA ASP A 471 34.05 -29.36 29.84
C ASP A 471 35.51 -28.96 30.05
N HIS A 472 36.14 -28.38 29.03
CA HIS A 472 37.50 -27.85 29.17
C HIS A 472 37.51 -26.50 29.91
N THR A 473 38.54 -26.32 30.74
CA THR A 473 38.89 -25.07 31.42
C THR A 473 39.62 -24.10 30.49
N TYR A 474 39.65 -22.80 30.83
CA TYR A 474 40.32 -21.81 29.98
C TYR A 474 41.82 -22.09 29.72
N PRO A 475 42.61 -22.59 30.70
CA PRO A 475 43.98 -23.03 30.44
C PRO A 475 44.06 -24.19 29.45
N GLU A 476 43.19 -25.19 29.55
CA GLU A 476 43.18 -26.35 28.64
C GLU A 476 42.75 -25.95 27.23
N ILE A 477 41.81 -25.01 27.10
CA ILE A 477 41.42 -24.43 25.80
C ILE A 477 42.60 -23.68 25.18
N ALA A 478 43.34 -22.91 25.98
CA ALA A 478 44.51 -22.16 25.53
C ALA A 478 45.61 -23.10 25.01
N GLU A 479 45.85 -24.21 25.71
CA GLU A 479 46.82 -25.23 25.30
C GLU A 479 46.39 -25.94 24.01
N LYS A 480 45.11 -26.37 23.91
CA LYS A 480 44.59 -27.07 22.72
C LYS A 480 44.56 -26.21 21.46
N LEU A 481 44.27 -24.91 21.61
CA LEU A 481 44.23 -23.98 20.49
C LEU A 481 45.58 -23.29 20.24
N VAL A 482 46.61 -23.58 21.05
CA VAL A 482 47.96 -22.98 20.97
C VAL A 482 47.90 -21.44 20.98
N ILE A 483 47.11 -20.88 21.91
CA ILE A 483 46.93 -19.44 22.10
C ILE A 483 47.08 -19.05 23.57
N SER A 484 47.21 -17.75 23.86
CA SER A 484 47.29 -17.29 25.26
C SER A 484 45.94 -17.42 25.98
N ILE A 485 45.97 -17.60 27.30
CA ILE A 485 44.76 -17.57 28.15
C ILE A 485 43.99 -16.24 28.01
N ASN A 486 44.70 -15.13 27.77
CA ASN A 486 44.07 -13.83 27.56
C ASN A 486 43.33 -13.76 26.22
N THR A 487 43.84 -14.45 25.19
CA THR A 487 43.17 -14.62 23.90
C THR A 487 41.89 -15.45 24.08
N VAL A 488 41.95 -16.55 24.83
CA VAL A 488 40.74 -17.35 25.18
C VAL A 488 39.71 -16.50 25.91
N ARG A 489 40.11 -15.71 26.91
CA ARG A 489 39.19 -14.79 27.62
C ARG A 489 38.55 -13.76 26.69
N THR A 490 39.30 -13.29 25.69
CA THR A 490 38.79 -12.34 24.68
C THR A 490 37.74 -13.01 23.79
N HIS A 491 38.01 -14.22 23.30
CA HIS A 491 37.03 -15.01 22.55
C HIS A 491 35.80 -15.35 23.41
N MET A 492 35.97 -15.69 24.68
CA MET A 492 34.86 -15.94 25.60
C MET A 492 33.99 -14.69 25.82
N ARG A 493 34.61 -13.52 25.99
CA ARG A 493 33.88 -12.25 26.12
C ARG A 493 33.09 -11.94 24.86
N ASN A 494 33.69 -12.14 23.69
CA ASN A 494 33.02 -11.91 22.42
C ASN A 494 31.91 -12.93 22.18
N LEU A 495 32.14 -14.21 22.49
CA LEU A 495 31.15 -15.30 22.44
C LEU A 495 29.95 -15.00 23.35
N TYR A 496 30.19 -14.64 24.61
CA TYR A 496 29.13 -14.28 25.56
C TYR A 496 28.34 -13.05 25.10
N ARG A 497 29.04 -12.04 24.57
CA ARG A 497 28.40 -10.86 23.97
C ARG A 497 27.55 -11.23 22.77
N LYS A 498 28.06 -12.05 21.85
CA LYS A 498 27.35 -12.51 20.64
C LYS A 498 26.14 -13.37 20.99
N LEU A 499 26.24 -14.24 22.00
CA LEU A 499 25.16 -15.09 22.48
C LEU A 499 24.19 -14.38 23.44
N GLY A 500 24.47 -13.14 23.86
CA GLY A 500 23.63 -12.37 24.78
C GLY A 500 23.54 -12.94 26.20
N VAL A 501 24.59 -13.62 26.67
CA VAL A 501 24.61 -14.31 27.97
C VAL A 501 25.81 -13.88 28.83
N HIS A 502 25.78 -14.21 30.12
CA HIS A 502 26.85 -13.83 31.05
C HIS A 502 27.48 -15.02 31.78
N ARG A 503 26.94 -16.23 31.60
CA ARG A 503 27.41 -17.44 32.30
C ARG A 503 27.65 -18.58 31.34
N ARG A 504 28.62 -19.44 31.68
CA ARG A 504 28.98 -20.64 30.92
C ARG A 504 27.77 -21.53 30.63
N ALA A 505 26.98 -21.87 31.65
CA ALA A 505 25.79 -22.71 31.48
C ALA A 505 24.79 -22.09 30.50
N GLN A 506 24.51 -20.79 30.65
CA GLN A 506 23.65 -20.03 29.73
C GLN A 506 24.20 -20.02 28.30
N ALA A 507 25.52 -19.93 28.12
CA ALA A 507 26.14 -19.98 26.80
C ALA A 507 25.98 -21.34 26.12
N LEU A 508 26.10 -22.44 26.87
CA LEU A 508 25.88 -23.79 26.34
C LEU A 508 24.41 -24.04 26.01
N ASP A 509 23.50 -23.60 26.88
CA ASP A 509 22.05 -23.73 26.65
C ASP A 509 21.61 -22.88 25.45
N ALA A 510 22.08 -21.63 25.37
CA ALA A 510 21.85 -20.76 24.22
C ALA A 510 22.45 -21.36 22.94
N ALA A 511 23.67 -21.90 22.98
CA ALA A 511 24.29 -22.52 21.81
C ALA A 511 23.51 -23.75 21.30
N ARG A 512 22.97 -24.59 22.20
CA ARG A 512 22.12 -25.73 21.81
C ARG A 512 20.76 -25.29 21.27
N ALA A 513 20.13 -24.28 21.90
CA ALA A 513 18.87 -23.71 21.42
C ALA A 513 19.00 -23.10 20.02
N ASN A 514 20.16 -22.50 19.73
CA ASN A 514 20.46 -21.87 18.44
C ASN A 514 21.10 -22.83 17.41
N GLY A 515 21.18 -24.15 17.69
CA GLY A 515 21.71 -25.15 16.76
C GLY A 515 23.23 -25.09 16.51
N LEU A 516 23.98 -24.33 17.32
CA LEU A 516 25.44 -24.19 17.24
C LEU A 516 26.19 -25.38 17.88
N LEU A 517 25.49 -26.16 18.70
CA LEU A 517 25.94 -27.41 19.32
C LEU A 517 24.85 -28.47 19.18
N SER A 518 25.24 -29.74 19.08
CA SER A 518 24.29 -30.86 19.08
C SER A 518 23.55 -30.94 20.42
N LYS A 519 22.27 -31.33 20.38
CA LYS A 519 21.51 -31.67 21.60
C LYS A 519 22.14 -32.91 22.25
N ARG A 520 22.37 -32.86 23.56
CA ARG A 520 22.88 -34.00 24.35
C ARG A 520 21.77 -34.97 24.69
#